data_AF-A0A059XB67-F1
#
_entry.id   AF-A0A059XB67-F1
#
_cell.length_a   1.000
_cell.length_b   1.000
_cell.length_c   1.000
_cell.angle_alpha   90.00
_cell.angle_beta   90.00
_cell.angle_gamma   90.00
#
_symmetry.space_group_name_H-M   'P 1'
#
loop_
_entity.id
_entity.type
_entity.pdbx_description
1 polymer ?
#
loop_
_entity_poly.entity_id
_entity_poly.type
_entity_poly.pdbx_seq_one_letter_code
_entity_poly.pdbx_strand_id
1 'polypeptide(L)'
;PSQAAPAENGIYTVNASGAPTRATDLDSWAEVPGAYVWVEQGTVNADTGWVSTADAGGTLGTTAMPWTLFSSATSLIAGNGLTKTGNTIDVVGTANRISVAADSIDIDAAYVGQTSITTLGTITSGTWQGTAVGIGFGGTGQTTAKAARETGLGAAGYYSSATHGAGTTISITQATHGLRSTRGLYVQTQFESTGEVVEADYAVASNGDVTVTFAASQGANTIRVTLIG
;
A
#
# COMPACT_ATOMS: atom_id res chain seq x y z
N PRO A 1 -49.44 -15.44 -19.99
CA PRO A 1 -48.47 -14.35 -20.25
C PRO A 1 -47.49 -14.22 -19.08
N SER A 2 -46.22 -14.50 -19.33
CA SER A 2 -45.14 -14.19 -18.38
C SER A 2 -44.93 -12.67 -18.45
N GLN A 3 -45.33 -11.91 -17.43
CA GLN A 3 -45.15 -10.45 -17.32
C GLN A 3 -43.66 -10.07 -17.17
N ALA A 4 -42.87 -10.40 -18.18
CA ALA A 4 -41.42 -10.20 -18.19
C ALA A 4 -41.02 -9.09 -19.17
N ALA A 5 -41.88 -8.76 -20.14
CA ALA A 5 -41.60 -7.69 -21.09
C ALA A 5 -42.04 -6.32 -20.50
N PRO A 6 -41.25 -5.25 -20.68
CA PRO A 6 -41.62 -3.91 -20.22
C PRO A 6 -42.97 -3.38 -20.76
N ALA A 7 -43.44 -3.90 -21.90
CA ALA A 7 -44.75 -3.54 -22.47
C ALA A 7 -45.96 -4.19 -21.76
N GLU A 8 -45.69 -5.20 -20.92
CA GLU A 8 -46.67 -5.91 -20.10
C GLU A 8 -46.71 -5.36 -18.67
N ASN A 9 -45.91 -4.35 -18.33
CA ASN A 9 -45.99 -3.67 -17.05
C ASN A 9 -47.35 -2.96 -16.91
N GLY A 10 -47.79 -2.77 -15.66
CA GLY A 10 -49.02 -2.07 -15.31
C GLY A 10 -49.65 -2.60 -14.03
N ILE A 11 -50.85 -2.11 -13.73
CA ILE A 11 -51.68 -2.54 -12.61
C ILE A 11 -52.67 -3.58 -13.14
N TYR A 12 -52.76 -4.71 -12.43
CA TYR A 12 -53.58 -5.85 -12.83
C TYR A 12 -54.48 -6.28 -11.68
N THR A 13 -55.71 -6.64 -12.01
CA THR A 13 -56.64 -7.31 -11.10
C THR A 13 -56.45 -8.82 -11.24
N VAL A 14 -56.30 -9.50 -10.09
CA VAL A 14 -56.19 -10.96 -10.05
C VAL A 14 -57.59 -11.57 -10.22
N ASN A 15 -57.74 -12.40 -11.24
CA ASN A 15 -59.00 -13.11 -11.50
C ASN A 15 -59.12 -14.36 -10.63
N ALA A 16 -60.36 -14.76 -10.31
CA ALA A 16 -60.64 -15.97 -9.53
C ALA A 16 -60.07 -17.24 -10.19
N SER A 17 -59.98 -17.24 -11.52
CA SER A 17 -59.24 -18.23 -12.31
C SER A 17 -58.70 -17.59 -13.60
N GLY A 18 -57.67 -18.19 -14.19
CA GLY A 18 -57.03 -17.68 -15.41
C GLY A 18 -55.95 -16.63 -15.17
N ALA A 19 -55.53 -15.96 -16.24
CA ALA A 19 -54.51 -14.91 -16.17
C ALA A 19 -55.09 -13.61 -15.58
N PRO A 20 -54.29 -12.79 -14.88
CA PRO A 20 -54.71 -11.45 -14.45
C PRO A 20 -55.11 -10.57 -15.63
N THR A 21 -56.04 -9.66 -15.40
CA THR A 21 -56.50 -8.65 -16.37
C THR A 21 -55.98 -7.28 -15.98
N ARG A 22 -55.74 -6.38 -16.94
CA ARG A 22 -55.41 -4.98 -16.60
C ARG A 22 -56.53 -4.38 -15.76
N ALA A 23 -56.17 -3.60 -14.76
CA ALA A 23 -57.13 -2.87 -13.95
C ALA A 23 -57.83 -1.80 -14.81
N THR A 24 -59.11 -1.53 -14.53
CA THR A 24 -59.95 -0.63 -15.33
C THR A 24 -59.49 0.82 -15.30
N ASP A 25 -58.67 1.19 -14.32
CA ASP A 25 -58.05 2.51 -14.18
C ASP A 25 -56.66 2.58 -14.83
N LEU A 26 -56.24 1.53 -15.55
CA LEU A 26 -55.00 1.46 -16.32
C LEU A 26 -55.13 0.51 -17.53
N ASP A 27 -56.28 0.52 -18.19
CA ASP A 27 -56.59 -0.33 -19.35
C ASP A 27 -56.58 0.44 -20.69
N SER A 28 -56.31 1.74 -20.64
CA SER A 28 -56.03 2.60 -21.79
C SER A 28 -54.65 3.26 -21.68
N TRP A 29 -53.95 3.45 -22.80
CA TRP A 29 -52.67 4.18 -22.76
C TRP A 29 -52.84 5.63 -22.28
N ALA A 30 -54.01 6.23 -22.49
CA ALA A 30 -54.28 7.59 -22.02
C ALA A 30 -54.19 7.74 -20.48
N GLU A 31 -54.30 6.63 -19.74
CA GLU A 31 -54.25 6.60 -18.27
C GLU A 31 -52.84 6.34 -17.74
N VAL A 32 -51.91 5.92 -18.60
CA VAL A 32 -50.57 5.48 -18.21
C VAL A 32 -49.66 6.64 -17.79
N PRO A 33 -49.54 7.76 -18.55
CA PRO A 33 -48.64 8.85 -18.17
C PRO A 33 -49.00 9.45 -16.81
N GLY A 34 -48.06 9.38 -15.86
CA GLY A 34 -48.27 9.89 -14.50
C GLY A 34 -49.17 9.02 -13.62
N ALA A 35 -49.56 7.82 -14.06
CA ALA A 35 -50.25 6.85 -13.21
C ALA A 35 -49.45 6.60 -11.93
N TYR A 36 -50.12 6.48 -10.80
CA TYR A 36 -49.50 6.31 -9.49
C TYR A 36 -50.15 5.18 -8.72
N VAL A 37 -49.33 4.38 -8.03
CA VAL A 37 -49.80 3.33 -7.13
C VAL A 37 -48.98 3.32 -5.85
N TRP A 38 -49.66 3.17 -4.71
CA TRP A 38 -49.02 2.88 -3.43
C TRP A 38 -49.20 1.40 -3.10
N VAL A 39 -48.10 0.71 -2.83
CA VAL A 39 -48.08 -0.70 -2.45
C VAL A 39 -48.12 -0.77 -0.94
N GLU A 40 -49.27 -1.11 -0.38
CA GLU A 40 -49.48 -1.13 1.08
C GLU A 40 -48.86 -2.34 1.78
N GLN A 41 -48.77 -3.49 1.11
CA GLN A 41 -48.38 -4.76 1.73
C GLN A 41 -47.65 -5.66 0.72
N GLY A 42 -46.90 -6.63 1.24
CA GLY A 42 -46.19 -7.65 0.43
C GLY A 42 -44.78 -7.92 0.94
N THR A 43 -44.07 -8.86 0.32
CA THR A 43 -42.65 -9.12 0.60
C THR A 43 -41.70 -8.33 -0.32
N VAL A 44 -42.21 -7.85 -1.45
CA VAL A 44 -41.47 -7.05 -2.43
C VAL A 44 -42.19 -5.72 -2.61
N ASN A 45 -41.44 -4.62 -2.50
CA ASN A 45 -41.93 -3.24 -2.69
C ASN A 45 -43.08 -2.81 -1.76
N ALA A 46 -43.32 -3.49 -0.64
CA ALA A 46 -44.24 -3.01 0.38
C ALA A 46 -43.82 -1.64 0.91
N ASP A 47 -44.80 -0.83 1.32
CA ASP A 47 -44.62 0.53 1.84
C ASP A 47 -43.91 1.49 0.86
N THR A 48 -44.16 1.32 -0.44
CA THR A 48 -43.60 2.17 -1.49
C THR A 48 -44.65 2.69 -2.47
N GLY A 49 -44.42 3.90 -2.98
CA GLY A 49 -45.21 4.57 -4.01
C GLY A 49 -44.43 4.61 -5.32
N TRP A 50 -45.10 4.24 -6.40
CA TRP A 50 -44.53 4.17 -7.74
C TRP A 50 -45.31 5.06 -8.71
N VAL A 51 -44.60 5.72 -9.60
CA VAL A 51 -45.18 6.55 -10.66
C VAL A 51 -44.74 6.04 -12.03
N SER A 52 -45.65 6.01 -13.00
CA SER A 52 -45.28 5.75 -14.38
C SER A 52 -44.65 6.98 -15.02
N THR A 53 -43.48 6.77 -15.63
CA THR A 53 -42.73 7.81 -16.35
C THR A 53 -42.90 7.69 -17.87
N ALA A 54 -43.90 6.95 -18.33
CA ALA A 54 -44.21 6.83 -19.75
C ALA A 54 -44.82 8.13 -20.30
N ASP A 55 -44.50 8.47 -21.54
CA ASP A 55 -45.08 9.62 -22.23
C ASP A 55 -46.43 9.29 -22.90
N ALA A 56 -47.20 10.33 -23.22
CA ALA A 56 -48.44 10.19 -23.97
C ALA A 56 -48.20 9.64 -25.39
N GLY A 57 -49.16 8.88 -25.93
CA GLY A 57 -49.16 8.42 -27.33
C GLY A 57 -48.59 7.02 -27.59
N GLY A 58 -48.28 6.24 -26.57
CA GLY A 58 -47.94 4.82 -26.70
C GLY A 58 -49.14 3.89 -26.86
N THR A 59 -48.88 2.58 -26.88
CA THR A 59 -49.88 1.53 -27.09
C THR A 59 -49.64 0.37 -26.13
N LEU A 60 -50.68 -0.07 -25.42
CA LEU A 60 -50.59 -1.19 -24.46
C LEU A 60 -50.12 -2.48 -25.14
N GLY A 61 -49.26 -3.23 -24.46
CA GLY A 61 -48.67 -4.47 -24.98
C GLY A 61 -47.64 -4.27 -26.10
N THR A 62 -47.36 -3.03 -26.50
CA THR A 62 -46.33 -2.70 -27.51
C THR A 62 -45.30 -1.73 -26.97
N THR A 63 -45.74 -0.59 -26.42
CA THR A 63 -44.86 0.43 -25.85
C THR A 63 -44.45 0.04 -24.44
N ALA A 64 -43.17 0.20 -24.09
CA ALA A 64 -42.68 -0.04 -22.75
C ALA A 64 -43.31 0.94 -21.74
N MET A 65 -43.73 0.41 -20.59
CA MET A 65 -44.33 1.19 -19.51
C MET A 65 -43.36 1.22 -18.31
N PRO A 66 -42.45 2.21 -18.24
CA PRO A 66 -41.56 2.37 -17.11
C PRO A 66 -42.32 2.83 -15.86
N TRP A 67 -41.90 2.30 -14.71
CA TRP A 67 -42.36 2.70 -13.37
C TRP A 67 -41.13 3.02 -12.53
N THR A 68 -41.18 4.14 -11.80
CA THR A 68 -40.10 4.60 -10.93
C THR A 68 -40.60 4.75 -9.50
N LEU A 69 -39.76 4.38 -8.52
CA LEU A 69 -40.02 4.64 -7.11
C LEU A 69 -40.13 6.15 -6.88
N PHE A 70 -41.30 6.60 -6.46
CA PHE A 70 -41.60 8.01 -6.17
C PHE A 70 -41.43 8.33 -4.68
N SER A 71 -41.83 7.40 -3.81
CA SER A 71 -41.78 7.58 -2.36
C SER A 71 -41.66 6.24 -1.65
N SER A 72 -41.01 6.20 -0.50
CA SER A 72 -40.99 5.03 0.38
C SER A 72 -41.29 5.48 1.81
N ALA A 73 -42.01 4.67 2.59
CA ALA A 73 -42.23 4.93 4.00
C ALA A 73 -40.92 4.82 4.82
N THR A 74 -39.89 4.20 4.23
CA THR A 74 -38.53 4.20 4.77
C THR A 74 -37.80 5.45 4.33
N SER A 75 -37.58 6.37 5.27
CA SER A 75 -36.56 7.40 5.13
C SER A 75 -35.19 6.71 5.00
N LEU A 76 -34.29 7.22 4.14
CA LEU A 76 -32.87 6.91 4.26
C LEU A 76 -32.40 7.35 5.66
N ILE A 77 -32.09 6.39 6.54
CA ILE A 77 -31.55 6.66 7.88
C ILE A 77 -30.03 6.61 7.77
N ALA A 78 -29.37 7.72 8.06
CA ALA A 78 -27.91 7.75 8.12
C ALA A 78 -27.43 6.86 9.28
N GLY A 79 -26.61 5.86 8.97
CA GLY A 79 -25.92 5.06 9.97
C GLY A 79 -24.69 5.77 10.55
N ASN A 80 -23.93 5.08 11.39
CA ASN A 80 -22.69 5.63 11.95
C ASN A 80 -21.72 6.07 10.85
N GLY A 81 -21.11 7.24 11.01
CA GLY A 81 -20.16 7.80 10.05
C GLY A 81 -20.81 8.60 8.90
N LEU A 82 -22.14 8.70 8.88
CA LEU A 82 -22.88 9.52 7.92
C LEU A 82 -23.82 10.48 8.65
N THR A 83 -24.16 11.59 8.00
CA THR A 83 -25.26 12.47 8.40
C THR A 83 -26.16 12.74 7.20
N LYS A 84 -27.47 12.83 7.45
CA LYS A 84 -28.46 13.19 6.43
C LYS A 84 -29.13 14.50 6.83
N THR A 85 -29.07 15.48 5.95
CA THR A 85 -29.77 16.76 6.09
C THR A 85 -30.62 16.99 4.84
N GLY A 86 -31.95 16.91 4.96
CA GLY A 86 -32.82 16.94 3.79
C GLY A 86 -32.48 15.81 2.82
N ASN A 87 -32.11 16.13 1.59
CA ASN A 87 -31.71 15.16 0.56
C ASN A 87 -30.17 15.00 0.43
N THR A 88 -29.39 15.71 1.25
CA THR A 88 -27.92 15.60 1.27
C THR A 88 -27.48 14.51 2.23
N ILE A 89 -26.55 13.66 1.78
CA ILE A 89 -25.84 12.69 2.59
C ILE A 89 -24.38 13.14 2.68
N ASP A 90 -23.91 13.39 3.89
CA ASP A 90 -22.53 13.76 4.17
C ASP A 90 -21.80 12.61 4.88
N VAL A 91 -20.49 12.52 4.65
CA VAL A 91 -19.60 11.65 5.42
C VAL A 91 -19.03 12.40 6.60
N VAL A 92 -19.14 11.83 7.80
CA VAL A 92 -18.63 12.42 9.02
C VAL A 92 -17.25 11.83 9.32
N GLY A 93 -16.23 12.42 8.70
CA GLY A 93 -14.84 12.17 9.05
C GLY A 93 -14.51 12.70 10.44
N THR A 94 -13.64 12.01 11.19
CA THR A 94 -12.98 12.65 12.34
C THR A 94 -11.94 13.62 11.80
N ALA A 95 -11.98 14.87 12.25
CA ALA A 95 -10.97 15.87 11.91
C ALA A 95 -9.54 15.35 12.17
N ASN A 96 -8.60 15.68 11.29
CA ASN A 96 -7.22 15.17 11.32
C ASN A 96 -7.11 13.65 11.18
N ARG A 97 -8.12 12.97 10.61
CA ARG A 97 -8.03 11.56 10.21
C ARG A 97 -8.55 11.34 8.80
N ILE A 98 -9.73 11.88 8.51
CA ILE A 98 -10.38 11.77 7.20
C ILE A 98 -10.66 13.19 6.70
N SER A 99 -10.24 13.47 5.46
CA SER A 99 -10.65 14.67 4.73
C SER A 99 -11.75 14.29 3.74
N VAL A 100 -12.80 15.12 3.69
CA VAL A 100 -13.95 14.93 2.80
C VAL A 100 -14.06 16.18 1.93
N ALA A 101 -14.01 15.99 0.61
CA ALA A 101 -14.19 17.06 -0.37
C ALA A 101 -15.24 16.64 -1.40
N ALA A 102 -15.57 17.53 -2.33
CA ALA A 102 -16.44 17.17 -3.45
C ALA A 102 -15.84 15.95 -4.19
N ASP A 103 -16.68 14.94 -4.41
CA ASP A 103 -16.38 13.71 -5.15
C ASP A 103 -15.16 12.91 -4.65
N SER A 104 -14.67 13.15 -3.42
CA SER A 104 -13.49 12.46 -2.90
C SER A 104 -13.46 12.33 -1.36
N ILE A 105 -12.85 11.24 -0.90
CA ILE A 105 -12.58 10.95 0.51
C ILE A 105 -11.14 10.45 0.58
N ASP A 106 -10.32 11.07 1.41
CA ASP A 106 -8.90 10.73 1.55
C ASP A 106 -8.45 10.80 3.02
N ILE A 107 -7.26 10.29 3.29
CA ILE A 107 -6.57 10.46 4.58
C ILE A 107 -6.23 11.93 4.76
N ASP A 108 -6.59 12.48 5.92
CA ASP A 108 -6.30 13.87 6.24
C ASP A 108 -4.78 14.11 6.29
N ALA A 109 -4.30 15.21 5.69
CA ALA A 109 -2.89 15.59 5.70
C ALA A 109 -2.33 15.79 7.13
N ALA A 110 -3.19 16.16 8.08
CA ALA A 110 -2.84 16.27 9.50
C ALA A 110 -2.94 14.94 10.26
N TYR A 111 -3.21 13.81 9.57
CA TYR A 111 -3.29 12.51 10.22
C TYR A 111 -1.94 12.12 10.84
N VAL A 112 -1.94 12.09 12.17
CA VAL A 112 -0.76 11.75 13.00
C VAL A 112 -0.15 10.39 12.65
N GLY A 113 -0.95 9.50 12.06
CA GLY A 113 -0.51 8.21 11.50
C GLY A 113 0.59 8.33 10.44
N GLN A 114 0.60 9.44 9.69
CA GLN A 114 1.60 9.71 8.67
C GLN A 114 2.97 10.03 9.29
N THR A 115 3.00 10.79 10.39
CA THR A 115 4.22 11.06 11.18
C THR A 115 4.70 9.86 12.01
N SER A 116 3.84 8.88 12.29
CA SER A 116 4.25 7.68 13.05
C SER A 116 5.10 6.69 12.25
N ILE A 117 5.09 6.71 10.91
CA ILE A 117 6.06 5.89 10.15
C ILE A 117 7.50 6.35 10.41
N THR A 118 7.74 7.65 10.54
CA THR A 118 9.08 8.21 10.77
C THR A 118 9.50 8.21 12.23
N THR A 119 8.55 8.06 13.16
CA THR A 119 8.82 8.14 14.62
C THR A 119 8.68 6.78 15.32
N LEU A 120 7.93 5.85 14.73
CA LEU A 120 7.55 4.54 15.29
C LEU A 120 7.70 3.38 14.28
N GLY A 121 8.43 3.58 13.17
CA GLY A 121 8.51 2.65 12.04
C GLY A 121 9.18 1.30 12.32
N THR A 122 8.56 0.46 13.14
CA THR A 122 8.85 -0.97 13.24
C THR A 122 7.85 -1.70 12.36
N ILE A 123 8.33 -2.35 11.29
CA ILE A 123 7.52 -3.29 10.52
C ILE A 123 7.53 -4.61 11.29
N THR A 124 6.58 -4.78 12.21
CA THR A 124 6.46 -6.02 13.01
C THR A 124 6.03 -7.21 12.15
N SER A 125 5.28 -6.96 11.08
CA SER A 125 4.87 -7.95 10.08
C SER A 125 4.77 -7.32 8.69
N GLY A 126 5.07 -8.10 7.65
CA GLY A 126 5.13 -7.65 6.25
C GLY A 126 6.55 -7.52 5.71
N THR A 127 6.67 -7.27 4.40
CA THR A 127 7.96 -7.12 3.71
C THR A 127 8.17 -5.67 3.29
N TRP A 128 9.36 -5.12 3.55
CA TRP A 128 9.77 -3.85 2.97
C TRP A 128 10.06 -4.03 1.47
N GLN A 129 9.18 -3.52 0.62
CA GLN A 129 9.34 -3.54 -0.85
C GLN A 129 9.93 -2.22 -1.40
N GLY A 130 10.38 -1.31 -0.53
CA GLY A 130 10.93 -0.01 -0.90
C GLY A 130 12.39 -0.05 -1.35
N THR A 131 12.95 1.11 -1.67
CA THR A 131 14.39 1.27 -1.94
C THR A 131 15.23 1.05 -0.67
N ALA A 132 16.56 0.96 -0.83
CA ALA A 132 17.47 0.82 0.30
C ALA A 132 17.34 1.98 1.29
N VAL A 133 17.29 1.65 2.59
CA VAL A 133 17.25 2.65 3.67
C VAL A 133 18.64 3.27 3.84
N GLY A 134 18.73 4.60 3.73
CA GLY A 134 19.98 5.32 3.97
C GLY A 134 20.49 5.11 5.39
N ILE A 135 21.81 5.12 5.58
CA ILE A 135 22.46 4.77 6.85
C ILE A 135 21.92 5.57 8.04
N GLY A 136 21.67 6.88 7.85
CA GLY A 136 21.10 7.78 8.85
C GLY A 136 19.74 7.35 9.41
N PHE A 137 19.00 6.52 8.68
CA PHE A 137 17.65 6.07 9.03
C PHE A 137 17.62 4.58 9.40
N GLY A 138 18.76 3.88 9.36
CA GLY A 138 18.85 2.44 9.61
C GLY A 138 18.82 2.02 11.08
N GLY A 139 18.34 2.88 11.98
CA GLY A 139 18.17 2.57 13.41
C GLY A 139 19.45 2.52 14.26
N THR A 140 20.63 2.68 13.66
CA THR A 140 21.92 2.67 14.39
C THR A 140 22.28 4.01 15.03
N GLY A 141 21.54 5.08 14.69
CA GLY A 141 21.84 6.46 15.13
C GLY A 141 23.09 7.07 14.47
N GLN A 142 23.56 6.50 13.36
CA GLN A 142 24.82 6.89 12.69
C GLN A 142 24.56 7.33 11.25
N THR A 143 25.41 8.21 10.69
CA THR A 143 25.26 8.74 9.32
C THR A 143 26.27 8.18 8.32
N THR A 144 27.25 7.39 8.77
CA THR A 144 28.28 6.78 7.91
C THR A 144 28.34 5.27 8.11
N ALA A 145 28.74 4.53 7.08
CA ALA A 145 28.78 3.06 7.15
C ALA A 145 29.78 2.57 8.21
N LYS A 146 30.90 3.30 8.34
CA LYS A 146 31.92 3.07 9.36
C LYS A 146 31.33 3.19 10.77
N ALA A 147 30.70 4.32 11.07
CA ALA A 147 30.12 4.55 12.40
C ALA A 147 28.95 3.59 12.69
N ALA A 148 28.09 3.32 11.71
CA ALA A 148 26.97 2.39 11.86
C ALA A 148 27.43 1.00 12.31
N ARG A 149 28.48 0.46 11.69
CA ARG A 149 29.07 -0.83 12.11
C ARG A 149 29.75 -0.73 13.47
N GLU A 150 30.61 0.26 13.65
CA GLU A 150 31.52 0.33 14.81
C GLU A 150 30.83 0.75 16.11
N THR A 151 30.08 1.86 16.09
CA THR A 151 29.47 2.44 17.29
C THR A 151 27.99 2.16 17.39
N GLY A 152 27.31 1.99 16.25
CA GLY A 152 25.89 1.66 16.19
C GLY A 152 25.63 0.20 16.57
N LEU A 153 26.34 -0.73 15.92
CA LEU A 153 26.16 -2.17 16.10
C LEU A 153 27.22 -2.82 16.99
N GLY A 154 28.34 -2.14 17.25
CA GLY A 154 29.48 -2.74 17.96
C GLY A 154 30.18 -3.86 17.19
N ALA A 155 29.96 -3.96 15.88
CA ALA A 155 30.51 -4.99 15.01
C ALA A 155 31.94 -4.66 14.57
N ALA A 156 32.77 -5.69 14.35
CA ALA A 156 34.08 -5.52 13.72
C ALA A 156 33.91 -5.10 12.25
N GLY A 157 34.74 -4.17 11.79
CA GLY A 157 34.86 -3.87 10.38
C GLY A 157 35.70 -4.91 9.65
N TYR A 158 35.59 -4.91 8.33
CA TYR A 158 36.28 -5.84 7.44
C TYR A 158 36.87 -5.07 6.26
N TYR A 159 38.12 -5.38 5.93
CA TYR A 159 38.77 -4.96 4.69
C TYR A 159 39.51 -6.15 4.09
N SER A 160 39.44 -6.33 2.79
CA SER A 160 40.24 -7.34 2.08
C SER A 160 40.59 -6.85 0.69
N SER A 161 41.86 -6.94 0.34
CA SER A 161 42.36 -6.53 -0.98
C SER A 161 43.54 -7.40 -1.37
N ALA A 162 43.59 -7.75 -2.66
CA ALA A 162 44.77 -8.34 -3.29
C ALA A 162 45.51 -7.32 -4.17
N THR A 163 45.16 -6.03 -4.12
CA THR A 163 45.82 -5.03 -4.97
C THR A 163 47.10 -4.54 -4.31
N HIS A 164 48.26 -4.89 -4.87
CA HIS A 164 49.57 -4.45 -4.42
C HIS A 164 50.64 -4.56 -5.52
N GLY A 165 51.70 -3.75 -5.42
CA GLY A 165 52.87 -3.89 -6.28
C GLY A 165 53.70 -5.13 -5.93
N ALA A 166 54.59 -5.55 -6.85
CA ALA A 166 55.59 -6.57 -6.54
C ALA A 166 56.58 -6.03 -5.51
N GLY A 167 57.03 -6.87 -4.58
CA GLY A 167 57.98 -6.48 -3.54
C GLY A 167 57.91 -7.36 -2.30
N THR A 168 58.79 -7.10 -1.35
CA THR A 168 58.83 -7.79 -0.04
C THR A 168 57.84 -7.22 0.97
N THR A 169 57.22 -6.07 0.66
CA THR A 169 56.39 -5.34 1.62
C THR A 169 55.08 -4.90 0.96
N ILE A 170 53.97 -5.06 1.69
CA ILE A 170 52.66 -4.54 1.33
C ILE A 170 52.22 -3.59 2.45
N SER A 171 51.94 -2.34 2.10
CA SER A 171 51.46 -1.32 3.06
C SER A 171 50.03 -0.92 2.72
N ILE A 172 49.15 -0.98 3.73
CA ILE A 172 47.74 -0.60 3.62
C ILE A 172 47.48 0.48 4.66
N THR A 173 47.16 1.68 4.20
CA THR A 173 46.94 2.81 5.10
C THR A 173 45.56 2.77 5.75
N GLN A 174 45.41 3.41 6.90
CA GLN A 174 44.12 3.52 7.58
C GLN A 174 43.05 4.17 6.70
N ALA A 175 43.42 5.19 5.93
CA ALA A 175 42.51 5.81 4.97
C ALA A 175 42.01 4.83 3.89
N THR A 176 42.82 3.83 3.55
CA THR A 176 42.48 2.79 2.56
C THR A 176 41.56 1.74 3.16
N HIS A 177 41.88 1.21 4.35
CA HIS A 177 41.09 0.13 4.95
C HIS A 177 39.90 0.62 5.78
N GLY A 178 39.91 1.88 6.21
CA GLY A 178 38.79 2.55 6.87
C GLY A 178 38.41 1.99 8.25
N LEU A 179 39.27 1.18 8.86
CA LEU A 179 39.08 0.61 10.20
C LEU A 179 39.68 1.55 11.26
N ARG A 180 39.22 1.46 12.51
CA ARG A 180 39.79 2.28 13.61
C ARG A 180 41.23 1.91 13.90
N SER A 181 42.08 2.93 13.98
CA SER A 181 43.46 2.80 14.46
C SER A 181 43.58 2.52 15.97
N THR A 182 42.52 2.79 16.73
CA THR A 182 42.51 2.67 18.20
C THR A 182 42.10 1.27 18.69
N ARG A 183 41.78 0.34 17.80
CA ARG A 183 41.43 -1.06 18.11
C ARG A 183 42.49 -1.99 17.54
N GLY A 184 42.64 -3.17 18.14
CA GLY A 184 43.50 -4.20 17.58
C GLY A 184 43.01 -4.63 16.21
N LEU A 185 43.91 -4.74 15.24
CA LEU A 185 43.62 -5.29 13.91
C LEU A 185 44.15 -6.71 13.82
N TYR A 186 43.30 -7.63 13.38
CA TYR A 186 43.73 -8.95 12.93
C TYR A 186 44.15 -8.85 11.47
N VAL A 187 45.35 -9.35 11.16
CA VAL A 187 45.92 -9.37 9.82
C VAL A 187 46.05 -10.81 9.37
N GLN A 188 45.52 -11.12 8.19
CA GLN A 188 45.72 -12.42 7.53
C GLN A 188 46.16 -12.21 6.09
N THR A 189 47.14 -12.99 5.68
CA THR A 189 47.71 -13.01 4.33
C THR A 189 47.44 -14.35 3.67
N GLN A 190 47.00 -14.33 2.41
CA GLN A 190 46.73 -15.54 1.63
C GLN A 190 47.23 -15.36 0.20
N PHE A 191 47.61 -16.45 -0.46
CA PHE A 191 47.78 -16.44 -1.90
C PHE A 191 46.43 -16.18 -2.56
N GLU A 192 46.35 -15.20 -3.46
CA GLU A 192 45.10 -14.86 -4.15
C GLU A 192 44.62 -16.01 -5.05
N SER A 193 45.55 -16.80 -5.59
CA SER A 193 45.25 -17.90 -6.51
C SER A 193 44.75 -19.16 -5.83
N THR A 194 45.18 -19.44 -4.60
CA THR A 194 44.89 -20.72 -3.91
C THR A 194 44.12 -20.54 -2.61
N GLY A 195 44.09 -19.34 -2.03
CA GLY A 195 43.52 -19.09 -0.71
C GLY A 195 44.35 -19.64 0.45
N GLU A 196 45.49 -20.28 0.18
CA GLU A 196 46.39 -20.80 1.21
C GLU A 196 46.97 -19.65 2.03
N VAL A 197 47.02 -19.82 3.35
CA VAL A 197 47.58 -18.83 4.26
C VAL A 197 49.08 -18.73 4.03
N VAL A 198 49.56 -17.51 3.87
CA VAL A 198 50.98 -17.19 3.72
C VAL A 198 51.47 -16.61 5.02
N GLU A 199 52.51 -17.19 5.60
CA GLU A 199 53.14 -16.62 6.78
C GLU A 199 53.92 -15.35 6.40
N ALA A 200 53.68 -14.29 7.15
CA ALA A 200 54.34 -13.01 6.99
C ALA A 200 54.42 -12.31 8.35
N ASP A 201 55.45 -11.49 8.51
CA ASP A 201 55.50 -10.57 9.63
C ASP A 201 54.59 -9.37 9.34
N TYR A 202 53.88 -8.88 10.35
CA TYR A 202 53.07 -7.67 10.19
C TYR A 202 53.23 -6.73 11.38
N ALA A 203 53.16 -5.43 11.08
CA ALA A 203 53.15 -4.37 12.06
C ALA A 203 51.92 -3.48 11.83
N VAL A 204 51.21 -3.16 12.92
CA VAL A 204 50.11 -2.19 12.92
C VAL A 204 50.60 -0.94 13.66
N ALA A 205 50.73 0.17 12.93
CA ALA A 205 51.15 1.43 13.49
C ALA A 205 50.02 2.09 14.31
N SER A 206 50.36 3.04 15.18
CA SER A 206 49.37 3.73 16.04
C SER A 206 48.35 4.56 15.26
N ASN A 207 48.67 4.96 14.02
CA ASN A 207 47.75 5.62 13.10
C ASN A 207 46.82 4.63 12.35
N GLY A 208 46.99 3.32 12.58
CA GLY A 208 46.21 2.23 11.99
C GLY A 208 46.84 1.63 10.75
N ASP A 209 47.90 2.22 10.20
CA ASP A 209 48.53 1.69 8.98
C ASP A 209 49.10 0.28 9.24
N VAL A 210 48.82 -0.63 8.31
CA VAL A 210 49.28 -2.01 8.36
C VAL A 210 50.41 -2.20 7.36
N THR A 211 51.53 -2.73 7.82
CA THR A 211 52.66 -3.13 6.97
C THR A 211 52.90 -4.62 7.12
N VAL A 212 52.78 -5.34 6.02
CA VAL A 212 53.07 -6.77 5.91
C VAL A 212 54.42 -6.94 5.23
N THR A 213 55.29 -7.76 5.80
CA THR A 213 56.65 -8.02 5.30
C THR A 213 56.85 -9.52 5.10
N PHE A 214 57.32 -9.89 3.90
CA PHE A 214 57.61 -11.25 3.49
C PHE A 214 59.12 -11.46 3.44
N ALA A 215 59.56 -12.70 3.70
CA ALA A 215 60.96 -13.08 3.57
C ALA A 215 61.50 -13.00 2.13
N ALA A 216 60.61 -13.10 1.14
CA ALA A 216 60.92 -12.99 -0.28
C ALA A 216 59.90 -12.11 -1.00
N SER A 217 60.33 -11.50 -2.11
CA SER A 217 59.46 -10.66 -2.93
C SER A 217 58.26 -11.45 -3.45
N GLN A 218 57.07 -10.88 -3.27
CA GLN A 218 55.83 -11.38 -3.83
C GLN A 218 55.60 -10.75 -5.21
N GLY A 219 54.91 -11.47 -6.09
CA GLY A 219 54.47 -10.92 -7.37
C GLY A 219 53.41 -9.84 -7.16
N ALA A 220 53.21 -8.96 -8.14
CA ALA A 220 52.14 -7.98 -8.04
C ALA A 220 50.77 -8.69 -8.00
N ASN A 221 49.90 -8.24 -7.09
CA ASN A 221 48.55 -8.77 -6.87
C ASN A 221 48.45 -10.28 -6.58
N THR A 222 49.51 -10.92 -6.07
CA THR A 222 49.50 -12.35 -5.76
C THR A 222 49.08 -12.67 -4.32
N ILE A 223 49.05 -11.68 -3.43
CA ILE A 223 48.69 -11.83 -2.03
C ILE A 223 47.44 -11.01 -1.70
N ARG A 224 46.46 -11.67 -1.11
CA ARG A 224 45.32 -11.04 -0.43
C ARG A 224 45.69 -10.74 1.02
N VAL A 225 45.52 -9.49 1.42
CA VAL A 225 45.59 -9.08 2.82
C VAL A 225 44.19 -8.78 3.31
N THR A 226 43.78 -9.45 4.39
CA THR A 226 42.51 -9.26 5.07
C THR A 226 42.74 -8.67 6.45
N LEU A 227 42.01 -7.61 6.77
CA LEU A 227 42.06 -6.87 8.03
C LEU A 227 40.69 -6.91 8.70
N ILE A 228 40.66 -7.21 10.00
CA ILE A 228 39.43 -7.21 10.82
C ILE A 228 39.70 -6.41 12.10
N GLY A 229 38.80 -5.49 12.47
CA GLY A 229 38.91 -4.68 13.71
C GLY A 229 37.80 -3.66 13.93
#